data_AF-A0A952XAF0-F1
#
_entry.id   AF-A0A952XAF0-F1
#
_cell.length_a   1.000
_cell.length_b   1.000
_cell.length_c   1.000
_cell.angle_alpha   90.00
_cell.angle_beta   90.00
_cell.angle_gamma   90.00
#
_symmetry.space_group_name_H-M   'P 1'
#
loop_
_entity.id
_entity.type
_entity.pdbx_description
1 polymer ?
#
loop_
_entity_poly.entity_id
_entity_poly.type
_entity_poly.pdbx_seq_one_letter_code
_entity_poly.pdbx_strand_id
1 'polypeptide(L)'
;MMEDEPTPEYRRVFKILFYSRDDPETVGAILKGDAIEHEGRLWFVPMWYDSKEEAWSVPLRLVCLSTPEIVVCLQKLVDDPKADFLLNYPIPIADLSKETAPEKSSEFLVIERPPLKILKAH
;
A
#
# COMPACT_ATOMS: atom_id res chain seq x y z
N MET A 1 19.31 -12.26 21.41
CA MET A 1 18.99 -12.88 20.10
C MET A 1 19.03 -11.72 19.13
N MET A 2 19.96 -11.72 18.17
CA MET A 2 20.00 -10.65 17.16
C MET A 2 18.76 -10.85 16.30
N GLU A 3 17.79 -9.95 16.42
CA GLU A 3 16.73 -9.83 15.43
C GLU A 3 17.43 -9.40 14.15
N ASP A 4 17.48 -10.31 13.18
CA ASP A 4 18.08 -10.09 11.87
C ASP A 4 17.28 -8.96 11.20
N GLU A 5 17.82 -7.74 11.23
CA GLU A 5 17.16 -6.60 10.61
C GLU A 5 16.99 -6.88 9.10
N PRO A 6 15.79 -6.63 8.53
CA PRO A 6 15.55 -6.94 7.13
C PRO A 6 16.55 -6.20 6.24
N THR A 7 17.25 -6.95 5.39
CA THR A 7 18.22 -6.40 4.45
C THR A 7 17.49 -5.51 3.42
N PRO A 8 18.00 -4.32 3.07
CA PRO A 8 17.38 -3.47 2.04
C PRO A 8 17.32 -4.18 0.68
N GLU A 9 16.14 -4.21 0.07
CA GLU A 9 15.91 -4.81 -1.25
C GLU A 9 15.40 -3.76 -2.25
N TYR A 10 15.76 -3.92 -3.52
CA TYR A 10 15.09 -3.19 -4.59
C TYR A 10 13.73 -3.80 -4.85
N ARG A 11 12.68 -3.00 -4.71
CA ARG A 11 11.32 -3.39 -5.12
C ARG A 11 10.76 -2.37 -6.08
N ARG A 12 10.08 -2.85 -7.12
CA ARG A 12 9.32 -1.99 -8.00
C ARG A 12 8.15 -1.41 -7.21
N VAL A 13 8.07 -0.08 -7.21
CA VAL A 13 6.91 0.65 -6.68
C VAL A 13 5.98 0.96 -7.84
N PHE A 14 4.74 0.53 -7.73
CA PHE A 14 3.64 0.82 -8.64
C PHE A 14 2.83 1.99 -8.11
N LYS A 15 2.23 2.75 -9.01
CA LYS A 15 1.30 3.83 -8.67
C LYS A 15 -0.14 3.33 -8.85
N ILE A 16 -0.96 3.47 -7.81
CA ILE A 16 -2.35 3.02 -7.79
C ILE A 16 -3.27 4.23 -7.64
N LEU A 17 -4.31 4.30 -8.45
CA LEU A 17 -5.47 5.17 -8.24
C LEU A 17 -6.56 4.42 -7.49
N PHE A 18 -7.20 5.06 -6.52
CA PHE A 18 -8.26 4.43 -5.73
C PHE A 18 -9.22 5.48 -5.19
N TYR A 19 -10.37 5.04 -4.71
CA TYR A 19 -11.27 5.85 -3.91
C TYR A 19 -11.14 5.46 -2.44
N SER A 20 -11.28 6.42 -1.55
CA SER A 20 -11.50 6.15 -0.12
C SER A 20 -13.00 6.15 0.19
N ARG A 21 -13.36 5.52 1.29
CA ARG A 21 -14.68 5.64 1.91
C ARG A 21 -14.53 5.86 3.40
N ASP A 22 -15.62 6.28 4.03
CA ASP A 22 -15.70 6.59 5.46
C ASP A 22 -14.86 7.80 5.89
N ASP A 23 -14.42 8.61 4.94
CA ASP A 23 -13.69 9.86 5.17
C ASP A 23 -14.38 11.04 4.45
N PRO A 24 -14.87 12.04 5.20
CA PRO A 24 -15.57 13.19 4.62
C PRO A 24 -14.68 14.10 3.77
N GLU A 25 -13.36 14.10 3.99
CA GLU A 25 -12.42 14.99 3.29
C GLU A 25 -12.10 14.51 1.86
N THR A 26 -12.25 13.20 1.61
CA THR A 26 -11.86 12.55 0.36
C THR A 26 -13.05 12.00 -0.45
N VAL A 27 -14.29 12.28 -0.04
CA VAL A 27 -15.50 11.82 -0.73
C VAL A 27 -15.50 12.23 -2.20
N GLY A 28 -15.58 11.25 -3.10
CA GLY A 28 -15.66 11.46 -4.54
C GLY A 28 -14.32 11.83 -5.21
N ALA A 29 -13.23 11.93 -4.45
CA ALA A 29 -11.89 12.17 -4.99
C ALA A 29 -11.23 10.85 -5.41
N ILE A 30 -10.54 10.89 -6.55
CA ILE A 30 -9.58 9.83 -6.90
C ILE A 30 -8.27 10.15 -6.19
N LEU A 31 -7.90 9.27 -5.27
CA LEU A 31 -6.64 9.31 -4.56
C LEU A 31 -5.58 8.55 -5.33
N LYS A 32 -4.32 8.85 -5.03
CA LYS A 32 -3.15 8.17 -5.60
C LYS A 32 -2.23 7.74 -4.47
N GLY A 33 -1.71 6.53 -4.56
CA GLY A 33 -0.70 6.03 -3.63
C GLY A 33 0.20 4.98 -4.26
N ASP A 34 1.04 4.41 -3.42
CA ASP A 34 2.07 3.47 -3.82
C ASP A 34 1.63 2.04 -3.53
N ALA A 35 2.08 1.11 -4.36
CA ALA A 35 1.97 -0.31 -4.10
C ALA A 35 3.27 -1.02 -4.45
N ILE A 36 3.49 -2.18 -3.86
CA ILE A 36 4.65 -3.02 -4.08
C ILE A 36 4.22 -4.46 -4.33
N GLU A 37 5.02 -5.20 -5.08
CA GLU A 37 4.88 -6.64 -5.14
C GLU A 37 5.65 -7.27 -3.97
N HIS A 38 4.97 -8.11 -3.20
CA HIS A 38 5.54 -8.87 -2.10
C HIS A 38 4.85 -10.23 -1.98
N GLU A 39 5.66 -11.30 -1.97
CA GLU A 39 5.19 -12.70 -1.95
C GLU A 39 4.19 -13.04 -3.08
N GLY A 40 4.44 -12.52 -4.30
CA GLY A 40 3.58 -12.75 -5.46
C GLY A 40 2.21 -12.06 -5.40
N ARG A 41 2.03 -11.14 -4.44
CA ARG A 41 0.80 -10.35 -4.26
C ARG A 41 1.14 -8.87 -4.38
N LEU A 42 0.16 -8.09 -4.84
CA LEU A 42 0.25 -6.63 -4.85
C LEU A 42 -0.28 -6.07 -3.53
N TRP A 43 0.51 -5.23 -2.90
CA TRP A 43 0.22 -4.61 -1.62
C TRP A 43 0.27 -3.10 -1.74
N PHE A 44 -0.83 -2.43 -1.40
CA PHE A 44 -0.86 -0.99 -1.26
C PHE A 44 -0.11 -0.56 0.01
N VAL A 45 0.62 0.53 -0.09
CA VAL A 45 1.42 1.13 0.98
C VAL A 45 0.80 2.48 1.34
N PRO A 46 -0.08 2.55 2.36
CA PRO A 46 -0.68 3.82 2.78
C PRO A 46 0.35 4.79 3.33
N MET A 47 1.42 4.28 3.94
CA MET A 47 2.38 5.09 4.65
C MET A 47 3.79 4.50 4.56
N TRP A 48 4.72 5.35 4.22
CA TRP A 48 6.16 5.08 4.24
C TRP A 48 6.79 5.71 5.49
N TYR A 49 7.78 5.03 6.04
CA TYR A 49 8.75 5.64 6.93
C TYR A 49 10.08 5.71 6.20
N ASP A 50 10.52 6.93 5.95
CA ASP A 50 11.77 7.23 5.27
C ASP A 50 12.90 7.38 6.28
N SER A 51 14.00 6.64 6.08
CA SER A 51 15.23 6.95 6.80
C SER A 51 15.76 8.30 6.34
N LYS A 52 16.14 9.16 7.30
CA LYS A 52 16.74 10.48 7.01
C LYS A 52 18.21 10.37 6.64
N GLU A 53 18.88 9.33 7.13
CA GLU A 53 20.33 9.15 7.02
C GLU A 53 20.70 8.11 5.95
N GLU A 54 19.75 7.26 5.56
CA GLU A 54 19.99 6.15 4.66
C GLU A 54 19.02 6.14 3.46
N ALA A 55 19.43 5.57 2.34
CA ALA A 55 18.68 5.57 1.08
C ALA A 55 17.57 4.51 1.00
N TRP A 56 16.84 4.30 2.09
CA TRP A 56 15.75 3.32 2.17
C TRP A 56 14.48 3.88 2.82
N SER A 57 13.37 3.21 2.52
CA SER A 57 12.05 3.41 3.12
C SER A 57 11.52 2.07 3.62
N VAL A 58 10.78 2.08 4.72
CA VAL A 58 10.03 0.92 5.19
C VAL A 58 8.53 1.23 5.09
N PRO A 59 7.71 0.33 4.51
CA PRO A 59 6.27 0.49 4.59
C PRO A 59 5.83 0.31 6.05
N LEU A 60 5.07 1.26 6.59
CA LEU A 60 4.55 1.14 7.96
C LEU A 60 3.31 0.24 8.02
N ARG A 61 2.60 0.10 6.91
CA ARG A 61 1.42 -0.74 6.75
C ARG A 61 1.34 -1.23 5.31
N LEU A 62 0.85 -2.45 5.12
CA LEU A 62 0.49 -2.99 3.81
C LEU A 62 -0.97 -3.40 3.80
N VAL A 63 -1.66 -3.08 2.70
CA VAL A 63 -3.05 -3.46 2.45
C VAL A 63 -3.10 -4.32 1.19
N CYS A 64 -3.51 -5.58 1.31
CA CYS A 64 -3.42 -6.53 0.21
C CYS A 64 -4.48 -6.27 -0.87
N LEU A 65 -4.04 -5.96 -2.09
CA LEU A 65 -4.92 -5.75 -3.24
C LEU A 65 -5.16 -7.00 -4.08
N SER A 66 -4.55 -8.13 -3.69
CA SER A 66 -4.60 -9.40 -4.42
C SER A 66 -5.36 -10.51 -3.68
N THR A 67 -6.29 -10.14 -2.80
CA THR A 67 -7.26 -11.13 -2.28
C THR A 67 -8.26 -11.49 -3.40
N PRO A 68 -8.87 -12.68 -3.37
CA PRO A 68 -9.82 -13.10 -4.42
C PRO A 68 -10.98 -12.11 -4.64
N GLU A 69 -11.42 -11.45 -3.58
CA GLU A 69 -12.53 -10.48 -3.60
C GLU A 69 -12.10 -9.12 -4.16
N ILE A 70 -10.86 -8.71 -3.93
CA ILE A 70 -10.36 -7.38 -4.33
C ILE A 70 -9.71 -7.40 -5.71
N VAL A 71 -9.05 -8.50 -6.09
CA VAL A 71 -8.29 -8.58 -7.34
C VAL A 71 -9.15 -8.36 -8.58
N VAL A 72 -10.44 -8.73 -8.52
CA VAL A 72 -11.42 -8.50 -9.60
C VAL A 72 -11.74 -7.01 -9.80
N CYS A 73 -11.51 -6.19 -8.78
CA CYS A 73 -11.68 -4.74 -8.83
C CYS A 73 -10.39 -4.00 -9.22
N LEU A 74 -9.25 -4.70 -9.33
CA LEU A 74 -7.97 -4.11 -9.70
C LEU A 74 -7.77 -4.16 -11.22
N GLN A 75 -7.79 -2.98 -11.85
CA GLN A 75 -7.58 -2.83 -13.28
C GLN A 75 -6.17 -2.31 -13.55
N LYS A 76 -5.41 -3.02 -14.39
CA LYS A 76 -4.15 -2.49 -14.92
C LYS A 76 -4.43 -1.39 -15.93
N LEU A 77 -3.81 -0.23 -15.75
CA LEU A 77 -3.87 0.87 -16.71
C LEU A 77 -2.74 0.69 -17.71
N VAL A 78 -3.09 0.65 -19.00
CA VAL A 78 -2.12 0.57 -20.10
C VAL A 78 -1.95 1.99 -20.63
N ASP A 79 -0.69 2.43 -20.77
CA ASP A 79 -0.31 3.74 -21.30
C ASP A 79 -0.73 4.97 -20.45
N ASP A 80 -1.08 4.78 -19.16
CA ASP A 80 -1.31 5.92 -18.26
C ASP A 80 0.04 6.39 -17.65
N PRO A 81 0.46 7.66 -17.88
CA PRO A 81 1.75 8.15 -17.38
C PRO A 81 1.73 8.46 -15.87
N LYS A 82 0.57 8.42 -15.22
CA LYS A 82 0.39 8.81 -13.82
C LYS A 82 0.15 7.62 -12.90
N ALA A 83 -0.33 6.47 -13.40
CA ALA A 83 -0.59 5.29 -12.59
C ALA A 83 -0.45 3.97 -13.36
N ASP A 84 -0.02 2.92 -12.68
CA ASP A 84 0.06 1.56 -13.21
C ASP A 84 -1.29 0.81 -13.08
N PHE A 85 -2.09 1.14 -12.05
CA PHE A 85 -3.38 0.50 -11.80
C PHE A 85 -4.45 1.45 -11.27
N LEU A 86 -5.70 1.05 -11.46
CA LEU A 86 -6.91 1.63 -10.86
C LEU A 86 -7.60 0.56 -10.02
N LEU A 87 -7.84 0.85 -8.75
CA LEU A 87 -8.68 0.03 -7.87
C LEU A 87 -10.11 0.58 -7.88
N ASN A 88 -11.00 -0.12 -8.58
CA ASN A 88 -12.43 0.18 -8.64
C ASN A 88 -13.19 -0.35 -7.42
N TYR A 89 -12.59 -0.22 -6.25
CA TYR A 89 -13.18 -0.61 -4.97
C TYR A 89 -12.69 0.37 -3.89
N PRO A 90 -13.59 1.05 -3.17
CA PRO A 90 -13.18 2.06 -2.23
C PRO A 90 -12.53 1.45 -0.97
N ILE A 91 -11.35 1.94 -0.60
CA ILE A 91 -10.63 1.51 0.59
C ILE A 91 -11.16 2.28 1.81
N PRO A 92 -11.54 1.59 2.91
CA PRO A 92 -11.91 2.24 4.16
C PRO A 92 -10.76 3.11 4.69
N ILE A 93 -11.06 4.33 5.14
CA ILE A 93 -10.03 5.21 5.72
C ILE A 93 -9.30 4.58 6.93
N ALA A 94 -9.99 3.70 7.66
CA ALA A 94 -9.41 2.94 8.77
C ALA A 94 -8.22 2.07 8.32
N ASP A 95 -8.28 1.48 7.12
CA ASP A 95 -7.19 0.67 6.56
C ASP A 95 -6.03 1.53 6.06
N LEU A 96 -6.30 2.81 5.75
CA LEU A 96 -5.30 3.79 5.33
C LEU A 96 -4.62 4.48 6.53
N SER A 97 -5.30 4.60 7.67
CA SER A 97 -4.86 5.40 8.82
C SER A 97 -4.27 4.60 9.98
N LYS A 98 -3.14 5.06 10.52
CA LYS A 98 -2.41 4.43 11.63
C LYS A 98 -3.18 4.42 12.97
N GLU A 99 -4.12 5.34 13.14
CA GLU A 99 -4.80 5.59 14.42
C GLU A 99 -6.02 4.70 14.64
N THR A 100 -6.54 4.07 13.59
CA THR A 100 -7.70 3.19 13.70
C THR A 100 -7.22 1.76 13.82
N ALA A 101 -7.26 1.20 15.03
CA ALA A 101 -7.26 -0.25 15.19
C ALA A 101 -8.49 -0.79 14.45
N PRO A 102 -8.39 -1.87 13.66
CA PRO A 102 -9.55 -2.42 12.97
C PRO A 102 -10.51 -3.02 14.01
N GLU A 103 -11.41 -2.19 14.56
CA GLU A 103 -12.50 -2.62 15.45
C GLU A 103 -13.55 -3.45 14.70
N LYS A 104 -13.51 -3.40 13.36
CA LYS A 104 -14.29 -4.21 12.44
C LYS A 104 -13.33 -4.98 11.55
N SER A 105 -13.66 -6.24 11.28
CA SER A 105 -12.98 -7.08 10.31
C SER A 105 -12.66 -6.28 9.05
N SER A 106 -11.38 -5.95 8.84
CA SER A 106 -10.95 -5.31 7.61
C SER A 106 -11.30 -6.24 6.46
N GLU A 107 -11.92 -5.69 5.41
CA GLU A 107 -12.19 -6.43 4.17
C GLU A 107 -10.88 -6.73 3.43
N PHE A 108 -9.80 -6.06 3.83
CA PHE A 108 -8.47 -6.26 3.30
C PHE A 108 -7.63 -7.07 4.28
N LEU A 109 -6.70 -7.85 3.73
CA LEU A 109 -5.60 -8.37 4.53
C LEU A 109 -4.62 -7.22 4.79
N VAL A 110 -4.46 -6.86 6.07
CA VAL A 110 -3.57 -5.77 6.49
C VAL A 110 -2.39 -6.33 7.28
N ILE A 111 -1.18 -5.90 6.93
CA ILE A 111 0.04 -6.17 7.69
C ILE A 111 0.57 -4.87 8.27
N GLU A 112 0.69 -4.82 9.59
CA GLU A 112 1.32 -3.71 10.30
C GLU A 112 2.82 -3.94 10.42
N ARG A 113 3.61 -2.89 10.16
CA ARG A 113 5.08 -2.89 10.29
C ARG A 113 5.71 -4.16 9.69
N PRO A 114 5.47 -4.45 8.40
CA PRO A 114 6.11 -5.59 7.75
C PRO A 114 7.64 -5.50 7.91
N PRO A 115 8.35 -6.62 8.06
CA PRO A 115 9.80 -6.65 8.14
C PRO A 115 10.40 -6.46 6.73
N LEU A 116 10.17 -5.28 6.13
CA LEU A 116 10.58 -4.94 4.78
C LEU A 116 11.33 -3.62 4.75
N LYS A 117 12.44 -3.61 4.03
CA LYS A 117 13.28 -2.44 3.81
C LYS A 117 13.50 -2.26 2.31
N ILE A 118 13.04 -1.13 1.77
CA ILE A 118 12.98 -0.90 0.33
C ILE A 118 13.96 0.21 -0.03
N LEU A 119 14.88 -0.07 -0.94
CA LEU A 119 15.81 0.93 -1.46
C LEU A 119 15.08 1.95 -2.33
N LYS A 120 15.37 3.23 -2.12
CA LYS A 120 14.88 4.30 -3.00
C LYS A 120 15.63 4.23 -4.32
N ALA A 121 14.91 4.11 -5.43
CA ALA A 121 15.51 4.36 -6.73
C ALA A 121 15.86 5.86 -6.82
N HIS A 122 17.14 6.17 -7.01
CA HIS A 122 17.66 7.52 -7.25
C HIS A 122 17.24 8.06 -8.63
#